data_AF-A0A520JZ87-F1
#
_entry.id   AF-A0A520JZ87-F1
#
_cell.length_a   1.000
_cell.length_b   1.000
_cell.length_c   1.000
_cell.angle_alpha   90.00
_cell.angle_beta   90.00
_cell.angle_gamma   90.00
#
_symmetry.space_group_name_H-M   'P 1'
#
loop_
_entity.id
_entity.type
_entity.pdbx_description
1 polymer ?
#
loop_
_entity_poly.entity_id
_entity_poly.type
_entity_poly.pdbx_seq_one_letter_code
_entity_poly.pdbx_strand_id
1 'polypeptide(L)'
;MSKDRHVLEALGKTRVVVEDGKVIEIGRPLVGYCRLWDKIRGIKELNERAVKENIEFRIKDFGMCTGDRMVEMDAFVGFGASETFMTALSRGLLDCTVTVCEGAGTVITANPALVQGIGGRLSGVCETTPVAGIITKLKEKGGLILNPPRIDQPAGLQMALDDGYQRVGVTVSTVKDAQQCRAISEGAIIVGVHLTGISREDAEALCAIADLVTACASPHIRDLAGTKAVLQAGTAVPLFALTGRGKEILLERAKEIKEPLLVNTMRLPVLPADKQPKPLV
;
A
#
# COMPACT_ATOMS: atom_id res chain seq x y z
N MET A 1 -0.30 1.28 -31.81
CA MET A 1 0.03 0.78 -30.47
C MET A 1 -0.84 1.55 -29.50
N SER A 2 -1.54 0.86 -28.58
CA SER A 2 -2.22 1.57 -27.49
C SER A 2 -1.18 2.35 -26.71
N LYS A 3 -1.44 3.62 -26.38
CA LYS A 3 -0.58 4.37 -25.47
C LYS A 3 -0.60 3.71 -24.10
N ASP A 4 0.54 3.66 -23.44
CA ASP A 4 0.59 3.23 -22.05
C ASP A 4 -0.03 4.34 -21.20
N ARG A 5 -0.97 4.00 -20.32
CA ARG A 5 -1.71 4.97 -19.53
C ARG A 5 -1.93 4.48 -18.10
N HIS A 6 -1.58 5.34 -17.16
CA HIS A 6 -1.69 5.06 -15.73
C HIS A 6 -2.36 6.24 -15.02
N VAL A 7 -3.41 5.98 -14.26
CA VAL A 7 -4.07 6.96 -13.39
C VAL A 7 -3.77 6.59 -11.95
N LEU A 8 -3.17 7.53 -11.23
CA LEU A 8 -2.69 7.35 -9.88
C LEU A 8 -3.33 8.37 -8.94
N GLU A 9 -3.50 7.99 -7.68
CA GLU A 9 -3.69 8.89 -6.56
C GLU A 9 -2.37 8.98 -5.78
N ALA A 10 -1.59 10.01 -6.10
CA ALA A 10 -0.31 10.33 -5.49
C ALA A 10 -0.47 11.24 -4.27
N LEU A 11 0.65 11.64 -3.67
CA LEU A 11 0.79 12.45 -2.45
C LEU A 11 -0.41 13.39 -2.23
N GLY A 12 -1.07 13.23 -1.08
CA GLY A 12 -2.24 14.04 -0.75
C GLY A 12 -3.51 13.73 -1.54
N LYS A 13 -3.62 12.48 -2.02
CA LYS A 13 -4.73 11.98 -2.86
C LYS A 13 -4.88 12.81 -4.13
N THR A 14 -3.76 13.23 -4.70
CA THR A 14 -3.73 13.96 -5.97
C THR A 14 -3.88 13.00 -7.12
N ARG A 15 -4.89 13.23 -7.97
CA ARG A 15 -5.01 12.53 -9.25
C ARG A 15 -3.82 12.91 -10.16
N VAL A 16 -3.14 11.91 -10.70
CA VAL A 16 -2.02 12.07 -11.64
C VAL A 16 -2.23 11.12 -12.80
N VAL A 17 -2.01 11.61 -14.03
CA VAL A 17 -2.02 10.76 -15.23
C VAL A 17 -0.63 10.74 -15.85
N VAL A 18 -0.12 9.52 -16.03
CA VAL A 18 1.13 9.26 -16.72
C VAL A 18 0.82 8.52 -18.01
N GLU A 19 1.26 9.10 -19.14
CA GLU A 19 1.22 8.46 -20.46
C GLU A 19 2.62 8.32 -21.02
N ASP A 20 2.98 7.12 -21.48
CA ASP A 20 4.29 6.81 -22.06
C ASP A 20 5.48 7.35 -21.22
N GLY A 21 5.41 7.15 -19.89
CA GLY A 21 6.42 7.62 -18.94
C GLY A 21 6.47 9.13 -18.74
N LYS A 22 5.45 9.90 -19.15
CA LYS A 22 5.37 11.35 -18.98
C LYS A 22 4.13 11.75 -18.20
N VAL A 23 4.29 12.68 -17.27
CA VAL A 23 3.17 13.28 -16.55
C VAL A 23 2.41 14.20 -17.51
N ILE A 24 1.17 13.85 -17.84
CA ILE A 24 0.31 14.66 -18.72
C ILE A 24 -0.76 15.43 -17.95
N GLU A 25 -1.10 15.00 -16.73
CA GLU A 25 -2.13 15.65 -15.91
C GLU A 25 -1.76 15.57 -14.43
N ILE A 26 -1.99 16.68 -13.73
CA ILE A 26 -1.90 16.78 -12.27
C ILE A 26 -3.17 17.48 -11.78
N GLY A 27 -3.89 16.83 -10.88
CA GLY A 27 -5.02 17.41 -10.17
C GLY A 27 -4.58 18.17 -8.91
N ARG A 28 -5.54 18.82 -8.26
CA ARG A 28 -5.30 19.50 -6.98
C ARG A 28 -5.21 18.47 -5.84
N PRO A 29 -4.18 18.54 -4.97
CA PRO A 29 -4.14 17.74 -3.75
C PRO A 29 -5.31 18.05 -2.82
N LEU A 30 -5.87 17.03 -2.19
CA LEU A 30 -6.86 17.19 -1.12
C LEU A 30 -6.21 17.42 0.24
N VAL A 31 -4.98 16.93 0.41
CA VAL A 31 -4.16 17.10 1.61
C VAL A 31 -2.99 18.02 1.26
N GLY A 32 -2.82 19.13 2.00
CA GLY A 32 -1.76 20.11 1.79
C GLY A 32 -0.47 19.83 2.56
N TYR A 33 -0.50 18.97 3.57
CA TYR A 33 0.69 18.58 4.33
C TYR A 33 0.63 17.13 4.80
N CYS A 34 1.77 16.44 4.75
CA CYS A 34 1.92 15.13 5.38
C CYS A 34 3.35 14.97 5.91
N ARG A 35 3.48 14.75 7.22
CA ARG A 35 4.78 14.60 7.90
C ARG A 35 5.65 13.47 7.33
N LEU A 36 5.04 12.44 6.72
CA LEU A 36 5.79 11.41 6.02
C LEU A 36 6.61 11.99 4.86
N TRP A 37 5.99 12.82 4.02
CA TRP A 37 6.64 13.42 2.86
C TRP A 37 7.60 14.55 3.24
N ASP A 38 7.30 15.30 4.29
CA ASP A 38 8.22 16.25 4.90
C ASP A 38 9.50 15.55 5.38
N LYS A 39 9.35 14.48 6.18
CA LYS A 39 10.51 13.74 6.71
C LYS A 39 11.36 13.08 5.62
N ILE A 40 10.74 12.46 4.62
CA ILE A 40 11.46 11.64 3.63
C ILE A 40 11.98 12.46 2.45
N ARG A 41 11.24 13.49 2.04
CA ARG A 41 11.54 14.26 0.82
C ARG A 41 11.67 15.76 1.05
N GLY A 42 11.50 16.26 2.28
CA GLY A 42 11.52 17.68 2.59
C GLY A 42 10.31 18.45 2.03
N ILE A 43 9.24 17.74 1.64
CA ILE A 43 8.06 18.36 1.02
C ILE A 43 7.15 18.89 2.14
N LYS A 44 7.26 20.18 2.40
CA LYS A 44 6.48 20.90 3.43
C LYS A 44 5.10 21.34 2.97
N GLU A 45 4.86 21.37 1.67
CA GLU A 45 3.57 21.72 1.09
C GLU A 45 3.30 20.81 -0.11
N LEU A 46 2.15 20.15 -0.07
CA LEU A 46 1.64 19.35 -1.17
C LEU A 46 0.79 20.25 -2.06
N ASN A 47 1.36 20.61 -3.22
CA ASN A 47 0.70 21.32 -4.30
C ASN A 47 1.01 20.64 -5.64
N GLU A 48 0.35 21.07 -6.71
CA GLU A 48 0.47 20.46 -8.05
C GLU A 48 1.93 20.36 -8.51
N ARG A 49 2.73 21.41 -8.25
CA ARG A 49 4.16 21.43 -8.59
C ARG A 49 4.95 20.38 -7.81
N ALA A 50 4.83 20.35 -6.48
CA ALA A 50 5.54 19.39 -5.65
C ALA A 50 5.17 17.92 -5.98
N VAL A 51 3.90 17.68 -6.30
CA VAL A 51 3.44 16.36 -6.74
C VAL A 51 4.05 16.00 -8.09
N LYS A 52 4.01 16.90 -9.07
CA LYS A 52 4.61 16.70 -10.40
C LYS A 52 6.10 16.37 -10.30
N GLU A 53 6.86 17.23 -9.62
CA GLU A 53 8.30 17.06 -9.40
C GLU A 53 8.59 15.71 -8.73
N ASN A 54 7.77 15.30 -7.74
CA ASN A 54 7.94 14.01 -7.10
C ASN A 54 7.68 12.83 -8.05
N ILE A 55 6.63 12.89 -8.87
CA ILE A 55 6.29 11.82 -9.80
C ILE A 55 7.33 11.71 -10.93
N GLU A 56 7.76 12.83 -11.51
CA GLU A 56 8.83 12.87 -12.50
C GLU A 56 10.14 12.33 -11.92
N PHE A 57 10.45 12.64 -10.65
CA PHE A 57 11.56 12.03 -9.93
C PHE A 57 11.41 10.51 -9.85
N ARG A 58 10.24 9.97 -9.48
CA ARG A 58 10.01 8.51 -9.40
C ARG A 58 10.16 7.81 -10.75
N ILE A 59 9.66 8.43 -11.82
CA ILE A 59 9.82 7.93 -13.19
C ILE A 59 11.32 7.84 -13.53
N LYS A 60 12.08 8.91 -13.27
CA LYS A 60 13.53 8.96 -13.53
C LYS A 60 14.33 8.00 -12.65
N ASP A 61 13.97 7.87 -11.38
CA ASP A 61 14.74 7.18 -10.35
C ASP A 61 14.59 5.66 -10.44
N PHE A 62 13.38 5.15 -10.68
CA PHE A 62 13.12 3.71 -10.70
C PHE A 62 12.18 3.25 -11.81
N GLY A 63 11.97 4.06 -12.86
CA GLY A 63 11.19 3.67 -14.03
C GLY A 63 9.70 3.48 -13.75
N MET A 64 9.13 4.21 -12.78
CA MET A 64 7.70 4.14 -12.46
C MET A 64 6.86 4.34 -13.74
N CYS A 65 5.86 3.49 -13.97
CA CYS A 65 5.03 3.51 -15.19
C CYS A 65 5.77 3.28 -16.53
N THR A 66 6.98 2.70 -16.53
CA THR A 66 7.72 2.41 -17.78
C THR A 66 8.27 0.99 -17.80
N GLY A 67 8.67 0.49 -18.98
CA GLY A 67 9.35 -0.81 -19.10
C GLY A 67 10.64 -0.92 -18.28
N ASP A 68 11.23 0.21 -17.88
CA ASP A 68 12.45 0.28 -17.07
C ASP A 68 12.19 0.17 -15.57
N ARG A 69 10.92 -0.02 -15.14
CA ARG A 69 10.55 -0.18 -13.73
C ARG A 69 11.47 -1.15 -12.99
N MET A 70 12.06 -0.68 -11.89
CA MET A 70 12.66 -1.56 -10.88
C MET A 70 11.54 -2.25 -10.10
N VAL A 71 11.64 -3.57 -9.97
CA VAL A 71 10.61 -4.40 -9.32
C VAL A 71 11.06 -4.94 -7.97
N GLU A 72 12.32 -4.75 -7.60
CA GLU A 72 12.87 -5.12 -6.29
C GLU A 72 13.51 -3.88 -5.65
N MET A 73 13.21 -3.62 -4.37
CA MET A 73 13.74 -2.50 -3.61
C MET A 73 13.84 -2.84 -2.12
N ASP A 74 14.66 -2.09 -1.40
CA ASP A 74 14.76 -2.17 0.06
C ASP A 74 13.58 -1.48 0.77
N ALA A 75 13.50 -1.69 2.09
CA ALA A 75 12.54 -1.03 2.96
C ALA A 75 12.59 0.50 2.81
N PHE A 76 11.42 1.12 2.60
CA PHE A 76 11.31 2.58 2.42
C PHE A 76 10.97 3.28 3.75
N VAL A 77 10.16 2.62 4.59
CA VAL A 77 9.78 3.09 5.92
C VAL A 77 9.94 2.01 6.99
N GLY A 78 9.96 2.41 8.26
CA GLY A 78 9.98 1.46 9.38
C GLY A 78 8.71 0.60 9.40
N PHE A 79 7.54 1.21 9.28
CA PHE A 79 6.25 0.51 9.27
C PHE A 79 5.42 0.94 8.07
N GLY A 80 5.25 0.03 7.13
CA GLY A 80 4.38 0.16 5.95
C GLY A 80 3.81 -1.21 5.57
N ALA A 81 2.77 -1.23 4.74
CA ALA A 81 2.09 -2.48 4.37
C ALA A 81 3.03 -3.44 3.63
N SER A 82 3.79 -2.95 2.65
CA SER A 82 4.74 -3.77 1.89
C SER A 82 5.92 -4.20 2.75
N GLU A 83 6.45 -3.35 3.64
CA GLU A 83 7.53 -3.76 4.55
C GLU A 83 7.07 -4.83 5.55
N THR A 84 5.81 -4.73 5.98
CA THR A 84 5.18 -5.72 6.87
C THR A 84 5.05 -7.05 6.14
N PHE A 85 4.57 -7.06 4.90
CA PHE A 85 4.47 -8.27 4.07
C PHE A 85 5.83 -8.87 3.70
N MET A 86 6.80 -8.03 3.31
CA MET A 86 8.18 -8.46 3.06
C MET A 86 8.74 -9.19 4.28
N THR A 87 8.59 -8.61 5.47
CA THR A 87 9.06 -9.25 6.71
C THR A 87 8.31 -10.55 6.99
N ALA A 88 6.98 -10.55 6.82
CA ALA A 88 6.15 -11.73 7.06
C ALA A 88 6.53 -12.91 6.16
N LEU A 89 6.83 -12.65 4.89
CA LEU A 89 7.33 -13.66 3.94
C LEU A 89 8.71 -14.15 4.36
N SER A 90 9.66 -13.23 4.64
CA SER A 90 11.02 -13.59 5.06
C SER A 90 11.07 -14.41 6.34
N ARG A 91 10.06 -14.27 7.20
CA ARG A 91 9.93 -14.97 8.49
C ARG A 91 8.97 -16.17 8.44
N GLY A 92 8.40 -16.48 7.27
CA GLY A 92 7.51 -17.62 7.06
C GLY A 92 6.11 -17.49 7.68
N LEU A 93 5.74 -16.29 8.17
CA LEU A 93 4.39 -15.99 8.66
C LEU A 93 3.36 -15.91 7.53
N LEU A 94 3.81 -15.45 6.36
CA LEU A 94 3.11 -15.57 5.09
C LEU A 94 3.92 -16.47 4.16
N ASP A 95 3.25 -17.18 3.27
CA ASP A 95 3.88 -17.92 2.17
C ASP A 95 3.64 -17.27 0.81
N CYS A 96 2.70 -16.31 0.72
CA CYS A 96 2.43 -15.55 -0.49
C CYS A 96 1.77 -14.21 -0.19
N THR A 97 1.81 -13.30 -1.16
CA THR A 97 1.11 -12.03 -1.10
C THR A 97 0.42 -11.69 -2.41
N VAL A 98 -0.63 -10.89 -2.33
CA VAL A 98 -1.39 -10.33 -3.44
C VAL A 98 -1.37 -8.81 -3.31
N THR A 99 -0.67 -8.15 -4.23
CA THR A 99 -0.45 -6.70 -4.22
C THR A 99 -0.64 -6.13 -5.63
N VAL A 100 -0.78 -4.81 -5.72
CA VAL A 100 -0.95 -4.12 -7.02
C VAL A 100 0.40 -3.58 -7.49
N CYS A 101 0.66 -3.66 -8.79
CA CYS A 101 1.78 -3.00 -9.46
C CYS A 101 1.26 -2.24 -10.69
N GLU A 102 1.63 -0.97 -10.84
CA GLU A 102 1.33 -0.27 -12.08
C GLU A 102 2.07 -0.94 -13.24
N GLY A 103 1.38 -1.06 -14.38
CA GLY A 103 1.84 -1.81 -15.54
C GLY A 103 1.58 -3.31 -15.50
N ALA A 104 1.06 -3.86 -14.40
CA ALA A 104 0.74 -5.29 -14.30
C ALA A 104 -0.61 -5.59 -13.64
N GLY A 105 -1.19 -4.66 -12.87
CA GLY A 105 -2.41 -4.91 -12.11
C GLY A 105 -2.10 -5.73 -10.86
N THR A 106 -2.84 -6.81 -10.61
CA THR A 106 -2.63 -7.71 -9.48
C THR A 106 -1.42 -8.63 -9.71
N VAL A 107 -0.51 -8.63 -8.75
CA VAL A 107 0.69 -9.48 -8.70
C VAL A 107 0.60 -10.40 -7.48
N ILE A 108 0.82 -11.69 -7.72
CA ILE A 108 0.89 -12.74 -6.70
C ILE A 108 2.35 -13.15 -6.57
N THR A 109 2.93 -13.10 -5.37
CA THR A 109 4.32 -13.51 -5.19
C THR A 109 4.67 -13.90 -3.75
N ALA A 110 5.58 -14.86 -3.64
CA ALA A 110 6.27 -15.25 -2.42
C ALA A 110 7.63 -14.56 -2.23
N ASN A 111 8.09 -13.75 -3.20
CA ASN A 111 9.39 -13.06 -3.15
C ASN A 111 9.29 -11.77 -2.30
N PRO A 112 9.95 -11.68 -1.12
CA PRO A 112 9.89 -10.50 -0.26
C PRO A 112 10.38 -9.22 -0.94
N ALA A 113 11.46 -9.31 -1.72
CA ALA A 113 12.05 -8.15 -2.40
C ALA A 113 11.12 -7.61 -3.49
N LEU A 114 10.39 -8.52 -4.17
CA LEU A 114 9.41 -8.15 -5.19
C LEU A 114 8.22 -7.40 -4.57
N VAL A 115 7.68 -7.91 -3.45
CA VAL A 115 6.59 -7.24 -2.71
C VAL A 115 6.98 -5.82 -2.30
N GLN A 116 8.18 -5.66 -1.74
CA GLN A 116 8.66 -4.35 -1.33
C GLN A 116 8.90 -3.43 -2.52
N GLY A 117 9.47 -3.94 -3.62
CA GLY A 117 9.75 -3.16 -4.81
C GLY A 117 8.49 -2.60 -5.48
N ILE A 118 7.43 -3.40 -5.59
CA ILE A 118 6.19 -2.94 -6.21
C ILE A 118 5.31 -2.13 -5.26
N GLY A 119 5.35 -2.39 -3.95
CA GLY A 119 4.47 -1.75 -2.96
C GLY A 119 5.05 -0.53 -2.22
N GLY A 120 6.35 -0.52 -1.93
CA GLY A 120 6.94 0.42 -0.96
C GLY A 120 6.90 1.89 -1.36
N ARG A 121 6.94 2.16 -2.67
CA ARG A 121 6.86 3.52 -3.25
C ARG A 121 5.66 3.70 -4.17
N LEU A 122 4.69 2.79 -4.08
CA LEU A 122 3.48 2.79 -4.89
C LEU A 122 2.55 3.93 -4.48
N SER A 123 2.02 4.63 -5.48
CA SER A 123 0.86 5.51 -5.32
C SER A 123 -0.42 4.69 -5.52
N GLY A 124 -1.58 5.12 -5.00
CA GLY A 124 -2.82 4.39 -5.26
C GLY A 124 -3.06 4.26 -6.77
N VAL A 125 -3.17 3.03 -7.29
CA VAL A 125 -3.36 2.80 -8.73
C VAL A 125 -4.86 2.71 -9.01
N CYS A 126 -5.40 3.69 -9.73
CA CYS A 126 -6.81 3.72 -10.11
C CYS A 126 -7.04 3.02 -11.46
N GLU A 127 -6.11 3.21 -12.38
CA GLU A 127 -6.15 2.65 -13.72
C GLU A 127 -4.73 2.38 -14.20
N THR A 128 -4.53 1.29 -14.93
CA THR A 128 -3.24 0.98 -15.54
C THR A 128 -3.39 0.14 -16.78
N THR A 129 -2.62 0.45 -17.82
CA THR A 129 -2.41 -0.46 -18.95
C THR A 129 -1.33 -1.50 -18.61
N PRO A 130 -1.37 -2.70 -19.20
CA PRO A 130 -0.29 -3.67 -19.11
C PRO A 130 0.97 -3.17 -19.84
N VAL A 131 2.14 -3.20 -19.18
CA VAL A 131 3.44 -2.82 -19.75
C VAL A 131 4.32 -4.05 -19.82
N ALA A 132 4.66 -4.48 -21.04
CA ALA A 132 5.35 -5.74 -21.29
C ALA A 132 6.68 -5.87 -20.52
N GLY A 133 7.50 -4.82 -20.50
CA GLY A 133 8.78 -4.82 -19.78
C GLY A 133 8.62 -5.04 -18.27
N ILE A 134 7.57 -4.49 -17.67
CA ILE A 134 7.27 -4.67 -16.23
C ILE A 134 6.81 -6.11 -15.98
N ILE A 135 5.87 -6.60 -16.79
CA ILE A 135 5.33 -7.96 -16.68
C ILE A 135 6.43 -9.02 -16.80
N THR A 136 7.35 -8.85 -17.76
CA THR A 136 8.48 -9.76 -17.94
C THR A 136 9.37 -9.79 -16.70
N LYS A 137 9.79 -8.62 -16.18
CA LYS A 137 10.63 -8.54 -14.97
C LYS A 137 9.95 -9.14 -13.74
N LEU A 138 8.64 -8.91 -13.57
CA LEU A 138 7.87 -9.49 -12.47
C LEU A 138 7.91 -11.03 -12.55
N LYS A 139 7.65 -11.60 -13.72
CA LYS A 139 7.68 -13.06 -13.93
C LYS A 139 9.06 -13.66 -13.69
N GLU A 140 10.12 -13.02 -14.19
CA GLU A 140 11.51 -13.43 -13.95
C GLU A 140 11.89 -13.45 -12.47
N LYS A 141 11.21 -12.64 -11.64
CA LYS A 141 11.43 -12.55 -10.19
C LYS A 141 10.43 -13.36 -9.36
N GLY A 142 9.68 -14.26 -9.99
CA GLY A 142 8.72 -15.14 -9.31
C GLY A 142 7.38 -14.47 -9.00
N GLY A 143 6.98 -13.47 -9.78
CA GLY A 143 5.65 -12.88 -9.74
C GLY A 143 4.71 -13.54 -10.74
N LEU A 144 3.55 -13.99 -10.26
CA LEU A 144 2.43 -14.38 -11.11
C LEU A 144 1.50 -13.18 -11.31
N ILE A 145 0.87 -13.11 -12.48
CA ILE A 145 0.00 -12.00 -12.88
C ILE A 145 -1.27 -12.60 -13.46
N LEU A 146 -2.40 -11.95 -13.18
CA LEU A 146 -3.68 -12.34 -13.76
C LEU A 146 -3.66 -12.29 -15.29
N ASN A 147 -4.43 -13.17 -15.93
CA ASN A 147 -4.59 -13.18 -17.38
C ASN A 147 -6.08 -12.97 -17.74
N PRO A 148 -6.46 -11.87 -18.42
CA PRO A 148 -5.62 -10.72 -18.77
C PRO A 148 -5.18 -9.90 -17.53
N PRO A 149 -4.05 -9.15 -17.61
CA PRO A 149 -3.57 -8.31 -16.51
C PRO A 149 -4.58 -7.21 -16.17
N ARG A 150 -4.94 -7.10 -14.89
CA ARG A 150 -5.93 -6.15 -14.36
C ARG A 150 -5.78 -6.00 -12.86
N ILE A 151 -6.34 -4.93 -12.29
CA ILE A 151 -6.45 -4.75 -10.83
C ILE A 151 -7.70 -5.50 -10.36
N ASP A 152 -7.48 -6.57 -9.61
CA ASP A 152 -8.48 -7.51 -9.10
C ASP A 152 -7.84 -8.38 -8.01
N GLN A 153 -7.74 -7.85 -6.80
CA GLN A 153 -7.11 -8.55 -5.67
C GLN A 153 -7.87 -9.82 -5.24
N PRO A 154 -9.22 -9.86 -5.24
CA PRO A 154 -9.95 -11.11 -5.00
C PRO A 154 -9.56 -12.23 -5.97
N ALA A 155 -9.48 -11.96 -7.28
CA ALA A 155 -9.03 -12.98 -8.23
C ALA A 155 -7.56 -13.38 -8.01
N GLY A 156 -6.70 -12.44 -7.60
CA GLY A 156 -5.32 -12.77 -7.24
C GLY A 156 -5.23 -13.67 -6.00
N LEU A 157 -6.08 -13.43 -5.00
CA LEU A 157 -6.17 -14.30 -3.83
C LEU A 157 -6.64 -15.70 -4.22
N GLN A 158 -7.68 -15.82 -5.05
CA GLN A 158 -8.14 -17.11 -5.54
C GLN A 158 -7.02 -17.85 -6.28
N MET A 159 -6.32 -17.17 -7.20
CA MET A 159 -5.19 -17.74 -7.94
C MET A 159 -4.07 -18.22 -7.01
N ALA A 160 -3.77 -17.47 -5.94
CA ALA A 160 -2.76 -17.89 -4.97
C ALA A 160 -3.16 -19.18 -4.23
N LEU A 161 -4.43 -19.30 -3.83
CA LEU A 161 -4.92 -20.51 -3.15
C LEU A 161 -4.93 -21.71 -4.09
N ASP A 162 -5.32 -21.51 -5.35
CA ASP A 162 -5.32 -22.55 -6.38
C ASP A 162 -3.89 -23.05 -6.69
N ASP A 163 -2.89 -22.18 -6.56
CA ASP A 163 -1.46 -22.51 -6.69
C ASP A 163 -0.86 -23.14 -5.41
N GLY A 164 -1.69 -23.39 -4.40
CA GLY A 164 -1.33 -24.13 -3.19
C GLY A 164 -0.80 -23.28 -2.02
N TYR A 165 -0.80 -21.96 -2.13
CA TYR A 165 -0.45 -21.08 -1.01
C TYR A 165 -1.54 -21.10 0.06
N GLN A 166 -1.14 -21.02 1.34
CA GLN A 166 -2.08 -21.17 2.47
C GLN A 166 -2.14 -19.92 3.35
N ARG A 167 -1.02 -19.22 3.52
CA ARG A 167 -0.87 -18.03 4.36
C ARG A 167 -0.65 -16.82 3.47
N VAL A 168 -1.74 -16.36 2.85
CA VAL A 168 -1.71 -15.26 1.88
C VAL A 168 -2.02 -13.92 2.55
N GLY A 169 -1.18 -12.92 2.30
CA GLY A 169 -1.46 -11.51 2.63
C GLY A 169 -1.97 -10.74 1.43
N VAL A 170 -3.05 -9.97 1.56
CA VAL A 170 -3.61 -9.15 0.47
C VAL A 170 -3.73 -7.68 0.88
N THR A 171 -3.29 -6.77 0.00
CA THR A 171 -3.56 -5.33 0.16
C THR A 171 -4.81 -4.94 -0.61
N VAL A 172 -5.74 -4.26 0.04
CA VAL A 172 -7.00 -3.78 -0.56
C VAL A 172 -7.18 -2.29 -0.33
N SER A 173 -7.78 -1.60 -1.30
CA SER A 173 -8.11 -0.17 -1.22
C SER A 173 -9.62 0.10 -1.16
N THR A 174 -10.44 -0.94 -1.27
CA THR A 174 -11.90 -0.84 -1.21
C THR A 174 -12.50 -1.87 -0.25
N VAL A 175 -13.66 -1.54 0.32
CA VAL A 175 -14.43 -2.46 1.18
C VAL A 175 -14.91 -3.67 0.39
N LYS A 176 -15.34 -3.45 -0.86
CA LYS A 176 -15.81 -4.52 -1.75
C LYS A 176 -14.73 -5.58 -1.93
N ASP A 177 -13.51 -5.18 -2.25
CA ASP A 177 -12.40 -6.12 -2.44
C ASP A 177 -12.07 -6.83 -1.12
N ALA A 178 -12.11 -6.12 0.02
CA ALA A 178 -11.90 -6.72 1.34
C ALA A 178 -12.95 -7.80 1.66
N GLN A 179 -14.23 -7.53 1.40
CA GLN A 179 -15.34 -8.47 1.61
C GLN A 179 -15.19 -9.70 0.72
N GLN A 180 -14.88 -9.50 -0.57
CA GLN A 180 -14.68 -10.59 -1.51
C GLN A 180 -13.46 -11.44 -1.12
N CYS A 181 -12.35 -10.81 -0.72
CA CYS A 181 -11.17 -11.54 -0.23
C CYS A 181 -11.49 -12.37 1.02
N ARG A 182 -12.24 -11.80 1.98
CA ARG A 182 -12.62 -12.53 3.19
C ARG A 182 -13.57 -13.69 2.90
N ALA A 183 -14.46 -13.55 1.92
CA ALA A 183 -15.34 -14.62 1.48
C ALA A 183 -14.59 -15.77 0.77
N ILE A 184 -13.51 -15.44 0.04
CA ILE A 184 -12.63 -16.43 -0.60
C ILE A 184 -11.78 -17.17 0.46
N SER A 185 -11.27 -16.45 1.47
CA SER A 185 -10.47 -17.06 2.53
C SER A 185 -10.64 -16.34 3.86
N GLU A 186 -11.20 -17.06 4.84
CA GLU A 186 -11.19 -16.66 6.25
C GLU A 186 -9.75 -16.54 6.78
N GLY A 187 -8.81 -17.28 6.19
CA GLY A 187 -7.40 -17.32 6.56
C GLY A 187 -6.55 -16.20 5.96
N ALA A 188 -7.01 -15.44 4.95
CA ALA A 188 -6.18 -14.37 4.37
C ALA A 188 -5.90 -13.25 5.39
N ILE A 189 -4.69 -12.66 5.34
CA ILE A 189 -4.37 -11.43 6.07
C ILE A 189 -4.73 -10.24 5.19
N ILE A 190 -5.71 -9.45 5.60
CA ILE A 190 -6.20 -8.31 4.80
C ILE A 190 -5.62 -7.00 5.33
N VAL A 191 -4.97 -6.23 4.47
CA VAL A 191 -4.38 -4.92 4.80
C VAL A 191 -5.06 -3.81 4.00
N GLY A 192 -5.79 -2.93 4.70
CA GLY A 192 -6.40 -1.75 4.12
C GLY A 192 -5.36 -0.66 3.84
N VAL A 193 -5.17 -0.31 2.58
CA VAL A 193 -4.21 0.70 2.12
C VAL A 193 -4.90 1.82 1.37
N HIS A 194 -4.25 3.00 1.33
CA HIS A 194 -4.70 4.12 0.50
C HIS A 194 -6.11 4.65 0.86
N LEU A 195 -6.39 4.75 2.16
CA LEU A 195 -7.75 5.00 2.69
C LEU A 195 -8.15 6.48 2.85
N THR A 196 -7.34 7.44 2.39
CA THR A 196 -7.75 8.86 2.42
C THR A 196 -9.04 9.05 1.62
N GLY A 197 -10.01 9.80 2.14
CA GLY A 197 -11.30 10.06 1.50
C GLY A 197 -12.29 8.89 1.54
N ILE A 198 -12.02 7.81 2.30
CA ILE A 198 -13.00 6.75 2.55
C ILE A 198 -14.19 7.29 3.35
N SER A 199 -15.41 6.83 3.06
CA SER A 199 -16.60 7.21 3.84
C SER A 199 -16.55 6.61 5.25
N ARG A 200 -17.41 7.11 6.15
CA ARG A 200 -17.51 6.56 7.51
C ARG A 200 -18.03 5.13 7.49
N GLU A 201 -19.03 4.86 6.66
CA GLU A 201 -19.67 3.55 6.50
C GLU A 201 -18.65 2.53 5.98
N ASP A 202 -17.88 2.91 4.95
CA ASP A 202 -16.85 2.05 4.38
C ASP A 202 -15.68 1.84 5.36
N ALA A 203 -15.29 2.87 6.10
CA ALA A 203 -14.26 2.74 7.13
C ALA A 203 -14.68 1.77 8.24
N GLU A 204 -15.94 1.81 8.68
CA GLU A 204 -16.47 0.90 9.69
C GLU A 204 -16.48 -0.54 9.19
N ALA A 205 -17.00 -0.76 7.97
CA ALA A 205 -17.03 -2.07 7.34
C ALA A 205 -15.61 -2.63 7.13
N LEU A 206 -14.67 -1.81 6.66
CA LEU A 206 -13.28 -2.23 6.47
C LEU A 206 -12.63 -2.61 7.79
N CYS A 207 -12.81 -1.81 8.85
CA CYS A 207 -12.24 -2.09 10.17
C CYS A 207 -12.80 -3.36 10.82
N ALA A 208 -13.97 -3.85 10.39
CA ALA A 208 -14.53 -5.11 10.87
C ALA A 208 -13.90 -6.34 10.18
N ILE A 209 -13.27 -6.15 9.01
CA ILE A 209 -12.83 -7.25 8.13
C ILE A 209 -11.29 -7.34 8.06
N ALA A 210 -10.62 -6.18 8.05
CA ALA A 210 -9.18 -6.07 7.87
C ALA A 210 -8.41 -6.47 9.13
N ASP A 211 -7.22 -7.05 8.92
CA ASP A 211 -6.26 -7.37 9.98
C ASP A 211 -5.37 -6.17 10.32
N LEU A 212 -5.04 -5.37 9.30
CA LEU A 212 -4.27 -4.14 9.42
C LEU A 212 -4.90 -3.04 8.57
N VAL A 213 -4.80 -1.78 8.99
CA VAL A 213 -5.18 -0.62 8.17
C VAL A 213 -4.19 0.52 8.30
N THR A 214 -3.84 1.16 7.17
CA THR A 214 -3.11 2.43 7.16
C THR A 214 -4.09 3.59 7.27
N ALA A 215 -3.88 4.49 8.23
CA ALA A 215 -4.88 5.53 8.46
C ALA A 215 -4.81 6.71 7.48
N CYS A 216 -3.67 6.91 6.81
CA CYS A 216 -3.44 8.00 5.86
C CYS A 216 -4.01 9.35 6.36
N ALA A 217 -4.70 10.13 5.55
CA ALA A 217 -5.36 11.35 6.00
C ALA A 217 -6.85 11.13 6.34
N SER A 218 -7.32 9.88 6.49
CA SER A 218 -8.73 9.60 6.78
C SER A 218 -9.08 9.92 8.24
N PRO A 219 -10.04 10.82 8.52
CA PRO A 219 -10.52 11.04 9.88
C PRO A 219 -11.27 9.80 10.41
N HIS A 220 -11.98 9.09 9.55
CA HIS A 220 -12.79 7.93 9.92
C HIS A 220 -11.95 6.73 10.33
N ILE A 221 -10.89 6.40 9.58
CA ILE A 221 -9.99 5.31 9.99
C ILE A 221 -9.23 5.69 11.27
N ARG A 222 -8.79 6.94 11.41
CA ARG A 222 -8.08 7.41 12.61
C ARG A 222 -8.90 7.24 13.89
N ASP A 223 -10.21 7.50 13.82
CA ASP A 223 -11.15 7.32 14.92
C ASP A 223 -11.51 5.84 15.15
N LEU A 224 -12.05 5.18 14.12
CA LEU A 224 -12.62 3.83 14.22
C LEU A 224 -11.56 2.74 14.41
N ALA A 225 -10.47 2.78 13.64
CA ALA A 225 -9.38 1.81 13.80
C ALA A 225 -8.62 2.08 15.10
N GLY A 226 -8.46 3.35 15.46
CA GLY A 226 -7.74 3.76 16.66
C GLY A 226 -8.32 3.19 17.96
N THR A 227 -9.65 3.11 18.05
CA THR A 227 -10.37 2.57 19.21
C THR A 227 -10.43 1.04 19.24
N LYS A 228 -10.32 0.39 18.07
CA LYS A 228 -10.35 -1.08 17.92
C LYS A 228 -8.97 -1.72 17.90
N ALA A 229 -7.92 -0.94 17.65
CA ALA A 229 -6.58 -1.46 17.42
C ALA A 229 -6.00 -2.14 18.66
N VAL A 230 -5.40 -3.30 18.45
CA VAL A 230 -4.62 -4.05 19.45
C VAL A 230 -3.14 -3.69 19.44
N LEU A 231 -2.69 -3.00 18.39
CA LEU A 231 -1.35 -2.40 18.23
C LEU A 231 -1.43 -1.23 17.24
N GLN A 232 -0.73 -0.14 17.54
CA GLN A 232 -0.52 0.99 16.64
C GLN A 232 0.99 1.14 16.39
N ALA A 233 1.40 1.22 15.13
CA ALA A 233 2.76 1.55 14.74
C ALA A 233 2.82 2.94 14.07
N GLY A 234 3.61 3.85 14.63
CA GLY A 234 3.74 5.23 14.16
C GLY A 234 2.64 6.16 14.66
N THR A 235 2.88 7.47 14.62
CA THR A 235 1.93 8.49 15.14
C THR A 235 1.54 9.54 14.09
N ALA A 236 2.25 9.61 12.96
CA ALA A 236 1.98 10.56 11.89
C ALA A 236 1.01 9.97 10.85
N VAL A 237 1.40 8.85 10.24
CA VAL A 237 0.58 8.00 9.37
C VAL A 237 0.62 6.59 9.97
N PRO A 238 -0.25 6.28 10.94
CA PRO A 238 -0.19 5.04 11.68
C PRO A 238 -0.62 3.84 10.84
N LEU A 239 0.00 2.70 11.12
CA LEU A 239 -0.52 1.38 10.76
C LEU A 239 -1.17 0.79 12.03
N PHE A 240 -2.46 0.49 11.96
CA PHE A 240 -3.22 -0.11 13.05
C PHE A 240 -3.39 -1.60 12.80
N ALA A 241 -3.07 -2.43 13.80
CA ALA A 241 -3.47 -3.82 13.81
C ALA A 241 -4.80 -3.99 14.54
N LEU A 242 -5.76 -4.60 13.87
CA LEU A 242 -7.14 -4.78 14.36
C LEU A 242 -7.38 -6.19 14.89
N THR A 243 -6.56 -7.16 14.48
CA THR A 243 -6.64 -8.57 14.89
C THR A 243 -5.35 -9.02 15.58
N GLY A 244 -5.42 -10.15 16.30
CA GLY A 244 -4.24 -10.78 16.89
C GLY A 244 -3.18 -11.17 15.84
N ARG A 245 -3.64 -11.63 14.66
CA ARG A 245 -2.77 -11.98 13.53
C ARG A 245 -2.10 -10.75 12.93
N GLY A 246 -2.84 -9.65 12.78
CA GLY A 246 -2.27 -8.37 12.37
C GLY A 246 -1.21 -7.88 13.35
N LYS A 247 -1.46 -8.04 14.66
CA LYS A 247 -0.50 -7.67 15.71
C LYS A 247 0.78 -8.51 15.63
N GLU A 248 0.66 -9.82 15.43
CA GLU A 248 1.80 -10.73 15.31
C GLU A 248 2.73 -10.30 14.17
N ILE A 249 2.20 -10.09 12.96
CA ILE A 249 3.02 -9.72 11.80
C ILE A 249 3.65 -8.33 12.00
N LEU A 250 2.92 -7.39 12.61
CA LEU A 250 3.44 -6.06 12.86
C LEU A 250 4.54 -6.04 13.95
N LEU A 251 4.46 -6.92 14.96
CA LEU A 251 5.54 -7.15 15.92
C LEU A 251 6.74 -7.84 15.28
N GLU A 252 6.52 -8.74 14.34
CA GLU A 252 7.62 -9.34 13.57
C GLU A 252 8.35 -8.25 12.77
N ARG A 253 7.61 -7.33 12.14
CA ARG A 253 8.20 -6.16 11.49
C ARG A 253 9.01 -5.30 12.46
N ALA A 254 8.55 -5.13 13.70
CA ALA A 254 9.25 -4.34 14.70
C ALA A 254 10.66 -4.91 15.01
N LYS A 255 10.88 -6.22 14.91
CA LYS A 255 12.19 -6.85 15.13
C LYS A 255 13.23 -6.48 14.05
N GLU A 256 12.78 -6.13 12.85
CA GLU A 256 13.66 -5.75 11.72
C GLU A 256 14.07 -4.28 11.74
N ILE A 257 13.42 -3.45 12.55
CA ILE A 257 13.72 -2.01 12.61
C ILE A 257 14.96 -1.81 13.48
N LYS A 258 15.98 -1.18 12.87
CA LYS A 258 17.28 -0.94 13.53
C LYS A 258 17.23 0.24 14.50
N GLU A 259 16.37 1.23 14.23
CA GLU A 259 16.18 2.35 15.13
C GLU A 259 15.52 1.89 16.45
N PRO A 260 15.88 2.49 17.60
CA PRO A 260 15.26 2.17 18.88
C PRO A 260 13.73 2.32 18.85
N LEU A 261 13.03 1.31 19.37
CA LEU A 261 11.58 1.30 19.50
C LEU A 261 11.15 1.44 20.96
N LEU A 262 10.11 2.25 21.20
CA LEU A 262 9.39 2.29 22.46
C LEU A 262 8.11 1.45 22.33
N VAL A 263 7.99 0.41 23.15
CA VAL A 263 6.78 -0.41 23.24
C VAL A 263 6.17 -0.19 24.62
N ASN A 264 4.94 0.32 24.65
CA ASN A 264 4.22 0.62 25.88
C ASN A 264 2.74 0.26 25.74
N THR A 265 2.08 -0.11 26.84
CA THR A 265 0.63 -0.25 26.89
C THR A 265 0.00 1.09 27.21
N MET A 266 -1.01 1.50 26.44
CA MET A 266 -1.74 2.74 26.64
C MET A 266 -3.07 2.72 25.89
N ARG A 267 -3.96 3.68 26.18
CA ARG A 267 -5.17 3.89 25.38
C ARG A 267 -4.77 4.39 23.98
N LEU A 268 -5.31 3.74 22.96
CA LEU A 268 -5.14 4.11 21.56
C LEU A 268 -6.39 4.89 21.06
N PRO A 269 -6.24 5.73 20.02
CA PRO A 269 -5.02 5.99 19.25
C PRO A 269 -4.15 7.13 19.82
N VAL A 270 -2.86 7.10 19.50
CA VAL A 270 -1.91 8.19 19.81
C VAL A 270 -1.62 9.01 18.56
N LEU A 271 -2.30 10.14 18.40
CA LEU A 271 -2.24 10.99 17.20
C LEU A 271 -1.98 12.46 17.54
N PRO A 272 -0.73 12.85 17.86
CA PRO A 272 -0.43 14.23 18.21
C PRO A 272 -0.72 15.17 17.03
N ALA A 273 -1.44 16.28 17.31
CA ALA A 273 -2.03 17.16 16.30
C ALA A 273 -0.98 17.81 15.36
N ASP A 274 0.23 18.04 15.84
CA ASP A 274 1.36 18.58 15.06
C ASP A 274 1.92 17.56 14.05
N LYS A 275 1.67 16.27 14.24
CA LYS A 275 2.20 15.19 13.38
C LYS A 275 1.24 14.75 12.29
N GLN A 276 -0.03 15.13 12.38
CA GLN A 276 -1.06 14.63 11.48
C GLN A 276 -0.96 15.28 10.09
N PRO A 277 -1.37 14.57 9.03
CA PRO A 277 -1.64 15.18 7.74
C PRO A 277 -2.73 16.25 7.87
N LYS A 278 -2.69 17.27 6.99
CA LYS A 278 -3.61 18.41 7.04
C LYS A 278 -4.06 18.83 5.63
N PRO A 279 -5.37 19.03 5.39
CA PRO A 279 -6.48 18.56 6.24
C PRO A 279 -6.56 17.03 6.31
N LEU A 280 -7.36 16.52 7.24
CA LEU A 280 -7.88 15.16 7.14
C LEU A 280 -9.07 15.16 6.18
N VAL A 281 -9.18 14.13 5.34
CA VAL A 281 -10.13 14.01 4.23
C VAL A 281 -10.66 12.59 4.15
#